data_AF-A0A9W6D0W1-F1
#
_entry.id   AF-A0A9W6D0W1-F1
#
_cell.length_a   1.000
_cell.length_b   1.000
_cell.length_c   1.000
_cell.angle_alpha   90.00
_cell.angle_beta   90.00
_cell.angle_gamma   90.00
#
_symmetry.space_group_name_H-M   'P 1'
#
loop_
_entity.id
_entity.type
_entity.pdbx_description
1 polymer ?
#
loop_
_entity_poly.entity_id
_entity_poly.type
_entity_poly.pdbx_seq_one_letter_code
_entity_poly.pdbx_strand_id
1 'polypeptide(L)'
;MRAKKIWTLQSFLSCIVWNGILVGFFFLLSEQILLAFKEWLDPLLTSGAVTLPEDARVGLMNLKQLSDQAHQYLMPVVFGAGGLITLVLWLFILLEGRGLVKRVQREMTPTMAPPVESAKRAKKTEKEAEKIPAPEKEKAPPSPQPAVQILSILQREGRFIDFLQEDLSNYDDAQIGAAVRSIHQGCKDALAEHVEMKPVYEEAEGAQVTVPPDFDSRAIRLTGNVSGNPPFKGALRHRGWRVMRIDLPQSTAEPRKDWILAPAEVEVGES
;
A
#
# COMPACT_ATOMS: atom_id res chain seq x y z
N MET A 1 5.48 -3.08 -24.89
CA MET A 1 5.61 -4.55 -24.68
C MET A 1 6.95 -4.99 -24.07
N ARG A 2 8.10 -4.39 -24.42
CA ARG A 2 9.42 -4.77 -23.87
C ARG A 2 9.55 -4.53 -22.36
N ALA A 3 9.14 -3.37 -21.84
CA ALA A 3 9.23 -3.06 -20.40
C ALA A 3 8.48 -4.07 -19.51
N LYS A 4 7.29 -4.52 -19.95
CA LYS A 4 6.49 -5.52 -19.23
C LYS A 4 7.18 -6.88 -19.18
N LYS A 5 7.86 -7.30 -20.26
CA LYS A 5 8.62 -8.55 -20.30
C LYS A 5 9.86 -8.50 -19.40
N ILE A 6 10.52 -7.34 -19.34
CA ILE A 6 11.71 -7.12 -18.49
C ILE A 6 11.33 -7.24 -17.01
N TRP A 7 10.24 -6.58 -16.59
CA TRP A 7 9.76 -6.64 -15.21
C TRP A 7 9.37 -8.06 -14.78
N THR A 8 8.60 -8.80 -15.61
CA THR A 8 8.21 -10.18 -15.29
C THR A 8 9.40 -11.14 -15.18
N LEU A 9 10.44 -10.91 -15.98
CA LEU A 9 11.66 -11.71 -15.98
C LEU A 9 12.53 -11.39 -14.76
N GLN A 10 12.64 -10.11 -14.38
CA GLN A 10 13.36 -9.69 -13.18
C GLN A 10 12.72 -10.22 -11.90
N SER A 11 11.38 -10.16 -11.79
CA SER A 11 10.67 -10.73 -10.63
C SER A 11 10.85 -12.24 -10.55
N PHE A 12 10.81 -12.95 -11.67
CA PHE A 12 11.06 -14.39 -11.70
C PHE A 12 12.49 -14.75 -11.27
N LEU A 13 13.49 -14.02 -11.78
CA LEU A 13 14.89 -14.22 -11.40
C LEU A 13 15.09 -13.98 -9.90
N SER A 14 14.51 -12.91 -9.36
CA SER A 14 14.60 -12.61 -7.92
C SER A 14 14.00 -13.73 -7.06
N CYS A 15 12.81 -14.23 -7.44
CA CYS A 15 12.19 -15.38 -6.75
C CYS A 15 13.06 -16.63 -6.80
N ILE A 16 13.64 -16.95 -7.97
CA ILE A 16 14.54 -18.10 -8.10
C ILE A 16 15.79 -17.95 -7.24
N VAL A 17 16.41 -16.77 -7.21
CA VAL A 17 17.64 -16.55 -6.46
C VAL A 17 17.37 -16.66 -4.96
N TRP A 18 16.40 -15.93 -4.44
CA TRP A 18 16.11 -15.94 -3.00
C TRP A 18 15.57 -17.27 -2.51
N ASN A 19 14.60 -17.86 -3.23
CA ASN A 19 14.07 -19.15 -2.85
C ASN A 19 15.10 -20.26 -3.08
N GLY A 20 15.94 -20.17 -4.11
CA GLY A 20 17.02 -21.12 -4.36
C GLY A 20 18.07 -21.13 -3.26
N ILE A 21 18.47 -19.96 -2.75
CA ILE A 21 19.37 -19.84 -1.58
C ILE A 21 18.74 -20.52 -0.36
N LEU A 22 17.46 -20.25 -0.09
CA LEU A 22 16.74 -20.81 1.05
C LEU A 22 16.60 -22.34 0.93
N VAL A 23 16.15 -22.84 -0.23
CA VAL A 23 16.02 -24.28 -0.52
C VAL A 23 17.37 -24.98 -0.42
N GLY A 24 18.43 -24.36 -0.96
CA GLY A 24 19.79 -24.89 -0.87
C GLY A 24 20.30 -24.97 0.57
N PHE A 25 20.06 -23.93 1.38
CA PHE A 25 20.40 -23.94 2.80
C PHE A 25 19.69 -25.07 3.56
N PHE A 26 18.37 -25.21 3.39
CA PHE A 26 17.61 -26.29 4.04
C PHE A 26 18.01 -27.68 3.56
N PHE A 27 18.33 -27.84 2.26
CA PHE A 27 18.85 -29.09 1.72
C PHE A 27 20.17 -29.48 2.40
N LEU A 28 21.13 -28.56 2.45
CA LEU A 28 22.45 -28.80 3.08
C LEU A 28 22.32 -29.11 4.56
N LEU A 29 21.46 -28.37 5.28
CA LEU A 29 21.20 -28.63 6.70
C LEU A 29 20.60 -30.03 6.91
N SER A 30 19.63 -30.42 6.07
CA SER A 30 18.97 -31.72 6.18
C SER A 30 19.90 -32.88 5.81
N GLU A 31 20.74 -32.70 4.79
CA GLU A 31 21.84 -33.60 4.42
C GLU A 31 22.76 -33.83 5.61
N GLN A 32 23.24 -32.74 6.24
CA GLN A 32 24.16 -32.81 7.37
C GLN A 32 23.54 -33.56 8.56
N ILE A 33 22.27 -33.33 8.86
CA ILE A 33 21.55 -34.02 9.94
C ILE A 33 21.39 -35.51 9.63
N LEU A 34 20.99 -35.87 8.41
CA LEU A 34 20.79 -37.27 8.01
C LEU A 34 22.10 -38.05 7.98
N LEU A 35 23.19 -37.43 7.52
CA LEU A 35 24.52 -38.04 7.53
C LEU A 35 25.02 -38.25 8.97
N ALA A 36 24.94 -37.24 9.83
CA ALA A 36 25.32 -37.37 11.24
C ALA A 36 24.48 -38.45 11.97
N PHE A 37 23.18 -38.52 11.67
CA PHE A 37 22.30 -39.54 12.21
C PHE A 37 22.68 -40.95 11.74
N LYS A 38 23.04 -41.10 10.46
CA LYS A 38 23.50 -42.37 9.90
C LYS A 38 24.81 -42.83 10.52
N GLU A 39 25.78 -41.93 10.66
CA GLU A 39 27.07 -42.21 11.33
C GLU A 39 26.88 -42.62 12.80
N TRP A 40 25.89 -42.06 13.49
CA TRP A 40 25.54 -42.47 14.85
C TRP A 40 24.86 -43.86 14.90
N LEU A 41 24.06 -44.19 13.88
CA LEU A 41 23.23 -45.40 13.87
C LEU A 41 23.97 -46.64 13.35
N ASP A 42 24.88 -46.49 12.38
CA ASP A 42 25.67 -47.59 11.81
C ASP A 42 26.50 -48.39 12.84
N PRO A 43 27.23 -47.79 13.80
CA PRO A 43 27.97 -48.55 14.81
C PRO A 43 27.05 -49.34 15.74
N LEU A 44 25.83 -48.87 16.03
CA LEU A 44 24.85 -49.59 16.86
C LEU A 44 24.36 -50.89 16.20
N LEU A 45 24.37 -50.95 14.87
CA LEU A 45 23.95 -52.13 14.10
C LEU A 45 25.09 -53.07 13.69
N THR A 46 26.32 -52.55 13.60
CA THR A 46 27.50 -53.29 13.12
C THR A 46 28.43 -53.76 14.23
N SER A 47 28.50 -53.05 15.36
CA SER A 47 29.33 -53.48 16.48
C SER A 47 28.65 -54.64 17.21
N GLY A 48 29.22 -55.85 17.08
CA GLY A 48 28.85 -57.02 17.88
C GLY A 48 29.14 -56.86 19.39
N ALA A 49 29.38 -55.64 19.86
CA ALA A 49 29.75 -55.29 21.24
C ALA A 49 28.52 -55.13 22.15
N VAL A 50 27.32 -54.95 21.59
CA VAL A 50 26.07 -54.83 22.34
C VAL A 50 25.11 -55.94 21.90
N THR A 51 24.87 -56.91 22.78
CA THR A 51 23.83 -57.93 22.58
C THR A 51 22.46 -57.29 22.77
N LEU A 52 21.90 -56.76 21.69
CA LEU A 52 20.56 -56.18 21.68
C LEU A 52 19.50 -57.31 21.67
N PRO A 53 18.39 -57.15 22.42
CA PRO A 53 17.20 -57.98 22.23
C PRO A 53 16.72 -57.94 20.77
N GLU A 54 16.20 -59.05 20.24
CA GLU A 54 15.77 -59.14 18.84
C GLU A 54 14.74 -58.05 18.46
N ASP A 55 13.80 -57.75 19.34
CA ASP A 55 12.80 -56.70 19.11
C ASP A 55 13.44 -55.31 18.92
N ALA A 56 14.49 -55.01 19.70
CA ALA A 56 15.23 -53.75 19.61
C ALA A 56 16.07 -53.69 18.33
N ARG A 57 16.63 -54.82 17.90
CA ARG A 57 17.39 -54.94 16.64
C ARG A 57 16.49 -54.70 15.42
N VAL A 58 15.31 -55.30 15.40
CA VAL A 58 14.29 -55.07 14.36
C VAL A 58 13.86 -53.59 14.34
N GLY A 59 13.64 -52.98 15.51
CA GLY A 59 13.34 -51.55 15.62
C GLY A 59 14.42 -50.65 15.02
N LEU A 60 15.70 -50.92 15.30
CA LEU A 60 16.83 -50.18 14.75
C LEU A 60 17.00 -50.40 13.23
N MET A 61 16.75 -51.62 12.73
CA MET A 61 16.75 -51.89 11.29
C MET A 61 15.64 -51.13 10.56
N ASN A 62 14.43 -51.08 11.13
CA ASN A 62 13.33 -50.28 10.61
C ASN A 62 13.67 -48.78 10.61
N LEU A 63 14.33 -48.31 11.68
CA LEU A 63 14.79 -46.92 11.78
C LEU A 63 15.87 -46.59 10.74
N LYS A 64 16.82 -47.51 10.50
CA LYS A 64 17.81 -47.38 9.44
C LYS A 64 17.15 -47.29 8.06
N GLN A 65 16.19 -48.18 7.80
CA GLN A 65 15.43 -48.20 6.54
C GLN A 65 14.66 -46.89 6.35
N LEU A 66 14.03 -46.36 7.41
CA LEU A 66 13.35 -45.06 7.37
C LEU A 66 14.33 -43.92 7.06
N SER A 67 15.53 -43.92 7.65
CA SER A 67 16.56 -42.91 7.40
C SER A 67 17.09 -42.97 5.97
N ASP A 68 17.38 -44.16 5.45
CA ASP A 68 17.83 -44.37 4.07
C ASP A 68 16.72 -43.93 3.07
N GLN A 69 15.46 -44.24 3.39
CA GLN A 69 14.30 -43.80 2.61
C GLN A 69 14.13 -42.27 2.65
N ALA A 70 14.28 -41.64 3.82
CA ALA A 70 14.20 -40.19 3.97
C ALA A 70 15.29 -39.47 3.14
N HIS A 71 16.51 -40.01 3.14
CA HIS A 71 17.61 -39.47 2.33
C HIS A 71 17.33 -39.58 0.82
N GLN A 72 16.78 -40.70 0.36
CA GLN A 72 16.38 -40.88 -1.04
C GLN A 72 15.31 -39.86 -1.49
N TYR A 73 14.34 -39.56 -0.65
CA TYR A 73 13.27 -38.60 -0.97
C TYR A 73 13.64 -37.15 -0.70
N LEU A 74 14.73 -36.87 0.03
CA LEU A 74 15.16 -35.53 0.38
C LEU A 74 15.28 -34.63 -0.86
N MET A 75 16.06 -35.07 -1.85
CA MET A 75 16.31 -34.30 -3.07
C MET A 75 15.02 -34.00 -3.86
N PRO A 76 14.22 -35.00 -4.30
CA PRO A 76 13.02 -34.70 -5.10
C PRO A 76 11.97 -33.89 -4.32
N VAL A 77 11.85 -34.09 -3.00
CA VAL A 77 10.87 -33.35 -2.19
C VAL A 77 11.30 -31.90 -2.01
N VAL A 78 12.55 -31.65 -1.60
CA VAL A 78 13.03 -30.30 -1.31
C VAL A 78 13.11 -29.46 -2.59
N PHE A 79 13.69 -29.98 -3.67
CA PHE A 79 13.76 -29.26 -4.93
C PHE A 79 12.41 -29.17 -5.66
N GLY A 80 11.58 -30.22 -5.58
CA GLY A 80 10.24 -30.22 -6.18
C GLY A 80 9.29 -29.25 -5.49
N ALA A 81 9.21 -29.30 -4.15
CA ALA A 81 8.40 -28.37 -3.37
C ALA A 81 8.94 -26.93 -3.49
N GLY A 82 10.27 -26.75 -3.42
CA GLY A 82 10.91 -25.45 -3.63
C GLY A 82 10.60 -24.84 -5.00
N GLY A 83 10.67 -25.65 -6.07
CA GLY A 83 10.28 -25.22 -7.42
C GLY A 83 8.80 -24.81 -7.50
N LEU A 84 7.90 -25.61 -6.93
CA LEU A 84 6.47 -25.31 -6.88
C LEU A 84 6.18 -24.00 -6.11
N ILE A 85 6.81 -23.82 -4.95
CA ILE A 85 6.70 -22.60 -4.15
C ILE A 85 7.18 -21.38 -4.94
N THR A 86 8.31 -21.49 -5.65
CA THR A 86 8.80 -20.42 -6.53
C THR A 86 7.76 -20.03 -7.57
N LEU A 87 7.13 -21.00 -8.23
CA LEU A 87 6.11 -20.76 -9.25
C LEU A 87 4.86 -20.10 -8.66
N VAL A 88 4.41 -20.54 -7.49
CA VAL A 88 3.26 -19.97 -6.78
C VAL A 88 3.54 -18.52 -6.36
N LEU A 89 4.70 -18.25 -5.74
CA LEU A 89 5.11 -16.90 -5.35
C LEU A 89 5.20 -15.97 -6.56
N TRP A 90 5.81 -16.44 -7.66
CA TRP A 90 5.89 -15.68 -8.89
C TRP A 90 4.51 -15.39 -9.49
N LEU A 91 3.62 -16.38 -9.54
CA LEU A 91 2.25 -16.22 -10.05
C LEU A 91 1.44 -15.25 -9.18
N PHE A 92 1.63 -15.28 -7.86
CA PHE A 92 1.02 -14.34 -6.93
C PHE A 92 1.46 -12.89 -7.20
N ILE A 93 2.77 -12.66 -7.36
CA ILE A 93 3.33 -11.34 -7.73
C ILE A 93 2.76 -10.85 -9.07
N LEU A 94 2.57 -11.75 -10.05
CA LEU A 94 1.95 -11.40 -11.34
C LEU A 94 0.47 -11.02 -11.22
N LEU A 95 -0.28 -11.66 -10.34
CA LEU A 95 -1.71 -11.37 -10.12
C LEU A 95 -1.90 -10.03 -9.40
N GLU A 96 -1.18 -9.81 -8.31
CA GLU A 96 -1.16 -8.58 -7.51
C GLU A 96 -0.69 -7.38 -8.36
N GLY A 97 0.41 -7.53 -9.10
CA GLY A 97 0.98 -6.47 -9.95
C GLY A 97 0.06 -6.05 -11.10
N ARG A 98 -0.74 -6.97 -11.66
CA ARG A 98 -1.76 -6.63 -12.67
C ARG A 98 -2.92 -5.85 -12.09
N GLY A 99 -3.22 -6.04 -10.80
CA GLY A 99 -4.22 -5.28 -10.06
C GLY A 99 -3.81 -3.82 -9.84
N LEU A 100 -2.57 -3.59 -9.40
CA LEU A 100 -2.04 -2.24 -9.17
C LEU A 100 -1.87 -1.45 -10.47
N VAL A 101 -1.27 -2.04 -11.51
CA VAL A 101 -1.03 -1.33 -12.78
C VAL A 101 -2.35 -0.93 -13.47
N LYS A 102 -3.40 -1.77 -13.38
CA LYS A 102 -4.73 -1.43 -13.89
C LYS A 102 -5.41 -0.30 -13.12
N ARG A 103 -5.10 -0.11 -11.84
CA ARG A 103 -5.63 1.00 -11.01
C ARG A 103 -4.91 2.29 -11.35
N VAL A 104 -3.58 2.27 -11.37
CA VAL A 104 -2.74 3.43 -11.74
C VAL A 104 -3.05 3.91 -13.16
N GLN A 105 -3.22 3.01 -14.12
CA GLN A 105 -3.50 3.38 -15.51
C GLN A 105 -4.94 3.90 -15.72
N ARG A 106 -5.89 3.51 -14.84
CA ARG A 106 -7.25 4.04 -14.82
C ARG A 106 -7.32 5.44 -14.19
N GLU A 107 -6.39 5.76 -13.29
CA GLU A 107 -6.26 7.08 -12.69
C GLU A 107 -5.47 8.06 -13.60
N MET A 108 -4.56 7.55 -14.43
CA MET A 108 -3.77 8.34 -15.38
C MET A 108 -4.40 8.54 -16.76
N THR A 109 -5.51 7.85 -17.09
CA THR A 109 -6.29 8.16 -18.29
C THR A 109 -7.41 9.13 -17.92
N PRO A 110 -7.30 10.44 -18.21
CA PRO A 110 -8.43 11.33 -18.10
C PRO A 110 -9.49 10.81 -19.07
N THR A 111 -10.63 10.36 -18.52
CA THR A 111 -11.82 10.07 -19.32
C THR A 111 -12.28 11.40 -19.90
N MET A 112 -11.85 11.72 -21.13
CA MET A 112 -12.57 12.66 -21.98
C MET A 112 -13.92 12.02 -22.30
N ALA A 113 -14.97 12.46 -21.60
CA ALA A 113 -16.33 12.20 -22.02
C ALA A 113 -16.57 12.95 -23.36
N PRO A 114 -17.18 12.32 -24.38
CA PRO A 114 -17.59 13.03 -25.58
C PRO A 114 -18.78 13.97 -25.26
N PRO A 115 -18.88 15.15 -25.91
CA PRO A 115 -20.00 16.07 -25.72
C PRO A 115 -21.22 15.52 -26.46
N VAL A 116 -22.27 15.14 -25.74
CA VAL A 116 -23.59 14.90 -26.34
C VAL A 116 -24.42 16.17 -26.21
N GLU A 117 -24.41 16.88 -27.32
CA GLU A 117 -25.48 17.69 -27.88
C GLU A 117 -26.90 17.26 -27.44
N SER A 118 -27.60 18.15 -26.74
CA SER A 118 -29.07 18.14 -26.69
C SER A 118 -29.57 19.58 -26.55
N ALA A 119 -29.73 20.22 -27.70
CA ALA A 119 -30.56 21.40 -27.84
C ALA A 119 -32.06 21.04 -27.81
N LYS A 120 -32.86 22.02 -27.37
CA LYS A 120 -34.33 22.21 -27.56
C LYS A 120 -35.30 21.67 -26.49
N ARG A 121 -35.63 22.56 -25.55
CA ARG A 121 -36.99 23.10 -25.24
C ARG A 121 -36.84 23.96 -23.97
N ALA A 122 -37.36 25.17 -23.82
CA ALA A 122 -38.21 26.02 -24.64
C ALA A 122 -37.95 27.47 -24.17
N LYS A 123 -37.87 28.40 -25.13
CA LYS A 123 -37.76 29.84 -24.90
C LYS A 123 -39.11 30.48 -25.28
N LYS A 124 -39.81 31.06 -24.30
CA LYS A 124 -40.74 32.21 -24.39
C LYS A 124 -41.21 32.46 -22.94
N THR A 125 -41.04 33.63 -22.35
CA THR A 125 -41.82 34.87 -22.57
C THR A 125 -41.07 35.96 -21.79
N GLU A 126 -40.53 37.01 -22.44
CA GLU A 126 -41.06 38.40 -22.42
C GLU A 126 -40.66 39.17 -21.15
N LYS A 127 -40.30 40.45 -21.09
CA LYS A 127 -39.71 41.48 -21.96
C LYS A 127 -39.44 42.61 -20.96
N GLU A 128 -38.26 43.24 -21.05
CA GLU A 128 -38.05 44.67 -20.77
C GLU A 128 -38.30 45.21 -19.35
N ALA A 129 -37.19 45.36 -18.61
CA ALA A 129 -36.94 46.56 -17.80
C ALA A 129 -35.44 46.87 -17.83
N GLU A 130 -35.15 48.04 -18.39
CA GLU A 130 -33.84 48.64 -18.63
C GLU A 130 -33.14 49.01 -17.31
N LYS A 131 -31.93 48.49 -17.10
CA LYS A 131 -30.89 49.09 -16.24
C LYS A 131 -29.51 48.62 -16.69
N ILE A 132 -28.77 49.58 -17.27
CA ILE A 132 -27.32 49.72 -17.50
C ILE A 132 -26.45 48.53 -17.01
N PRO A 133 -25.61 47.91 -17.88
CA PRO A 133 -24.90 46.67 -17.57
C PRO A 133 -23.71 46.90 -16.65
N ALA A 134 -23.70 46.24 -15.48
CA ALA A 134 -22.47 45.93 -14.79
C ALA A 134 -21.79 44.77 -15.55
N PRO A 135 -20.49 44.84 -15.89
CA PRO A 135 -19.84 43.77 -16.62
C PRO A 135 -19.87 42.50 -15.79
N GLU A 136 -20.47 41.46 -16.37
CA GLU A 136 -20.44 40.10 -15.88
C GLU A 136 -18.96 39.70 -15.76
N LYS A 137 -18.41 39.73 -14.54
CA LYS A 137 -17.06 39.25 -14.27
C LYS A 137 -16.99 37.80 -14.71
N GLU A 138 -16.31 37.58 -15.83
CA GLU A 138 -15.78 36.31 -16.25
C GLU A 138 -15.17 35.62 -15.01
N LYS A 139 -15.68 34.43 -14.65
CA LYS A 139 -15.23 33.70 -13.46
C LYS A 139 -13.75 33.36 -13.66
N ALA A 140 -12.87 34.13 -13.02
CA ALA A 140 -11.45 33.84 -12.98
C ALA A 140 -11.21 32.41 -12.49
N PRO A 141 -10.14 31.73 -12.97
CA PRO A 141 -9.79 30.39 -12.47
C PRO A 141 -9.63 30.42 -10.94
N PRO A 142 -9.97 29.33 -10.23
CA PRO A 142 -9.83 29.28 -8.78
C PRO A 142 -8.38 29.55 -8.39
N SER A 143 -8.19 30.46 -7.43
CA SER A 143 -6.85 30.81 -6.93
C SER A 143 -6.22 29.60 -6.24
N PRO A 144 -4.94 29.25 -6.53
CA PRO A 144 -4.24 28.19 -5.81
C PRO A 144 -3.84 28.60 -4.39
N GLN A 145 -3.99 29.88 -4.03
CA GLN A 145 -3.47 30.46 -2.79
C GLN A 145 -3.92 29.74 -1.50
N PRO A 146 -5.18 29.31 -1.32
CA PRO A 146 -5.57 28.57 -0.11
C PRO A 146 -4.87 27.21 0.01
N ALA A 147 -4.61 26.53 -1.11
CA ALA A 147 -3.89 25.25 -1.10
C ALA A 147 -2.43 25.45 -0.71
N VAL A 148 -1.79 26.50 -1.25
CA VAL A 148 -0.42 26.89 -0.89
C VAL A 148 -0.34 27.23 0.61
N GLN A 149 -1.31 27.98 1.14
CA GLN A 149 -1.35 28.33 2.57
C GLN A 149 -1.42 27.09 3.48
N ILE A 150 -2.28 26.13 3.15
CA ILE A 150 -2.39 24.88 3.93
C ILE A 150 -1.06 24.12 3.90
N LEU A 151 -0.39 24.04 2.74
CA LEU A 151 0.93 23.40 2.63
C LEU A 151 1.99 24.13 3.45
N SER A 152 2.02 25.47 3.44
CA SER A 152 2.92 26.27 4.27
C SER A 152 2.71 26.03 5.76
N ILE A 153 1.45 25.97 6.21
CA ILE A 153 1.09 25.70 7.60
C ILE A 153 1.58 24.31 8.02
N LEU A 154 1.26 23.28 7.23
CA LEU A 154 1.70 21.90 7.49
C LEU A 154 3.22 21.75 7.50
N GLN A 155 3.92 22.48 6.62
CA GLN A 155 5.37 22.48 6.58
C GLN A 155 5.97 23.15 7.82
N ARG A 156 5.46 24.32 8.22
CA ARG A 156 5.99 25.09 9.35
C ARG A 156 5.81 24.37 10.69
N GLU A 157 4.61 23.83 10.93
CA GLU A 157 4.29 23.20 12.21
C GLU A 157 4.72 21.73 12.28
N GLY A 158 4.69 21.02 11.13
CA GLY A 158 4.85 19.57 11.09
C GLY A 158 5.97 19.04 10.20
N ARG A 159 6.70 19.90 9.47
CA ARG A 159 7.72 19.49 8.48
C ARG A 159 7.19 18.47 7.45
N PHE A 160 5.93 18.61 7.07
CA PHE A 160 5.21 17.63 6.24
C PHE A 160 5.91 17.35 4.91
N ILE A 161 6.40 18.39 4.23
CA ILE A 161 7.03 18.26 2.92
C ILE A 161 8.41 17.63 3.06
N ASP A 162 9.19 18.05 4.06
CA ASP A 162 10.49 17.43 4.37
C ASP A 162 10.32 15.93 4.59
N PHE A 163 9.34 15.55 5.41
CA PHE A 163 9.06 14.15 5.71
C PHE A 163 8.72 13.33 4.46
N LEU A 164 7.95 13.88 3.52
CA LEU A 164 7.60 13.18 2.28
C LEU A 164 8.76 13.11 1.27
N GLN A 165 9.73 14.04 1.34
CA GLN A 165 10.90 14.08 0.46
C GLN A 165 12.09 13.30 1.04
N GLU A 166 12.07 12.97 2.33
CA GLU A 166 13.11 12.20 3.00
C GLU A 166 13.18 10.75 2.47
N ASP A 167 14.40 10.27 2.22
CA ASP A 167 14.64 8.87 1.86
C ASP A 167 14.75 8.00 3.12
N LEU A 168 13.68 7.24 3.40
CA LEU A 168 13.61 6.39 4.58
C LEU A 168 14.38 5.06 4.45
N SER A 169 14.99 4.75 3.30
CA SER A 169 15.60 3.44 3.03
C SER A 169 16.77 3.07 3.93
N ASN A 170 17.45 4.06 4.52
CA ASN A 170 18.63 3.88 5.35
C ASN A 170 18.34 3.92 6.86
N TYR A 171 17.08 4.10 7.27
CA TYR A 171 16.69 4.20 8.67
C TYR A 171 15.99 2.92 9.14
N ASP A 172 16.18 2.57 10.40
CA ASP A 172 15.40 1.50 11.02
C ASP A 172 14.03 1.99 11.55
N ASP A 173 13.13 1.04 11.85
CA ASP A 173 11.78 1.34 12.33
C ASP A 173 11.78 2.15 13.64
N ALA A 174 12.79 2.00 14.50
CA ALA A 174 12.88 2.72 15.76
C ALA A 174 13.26 4.19 15.54
N GLN A 175 14.20 4.45 14.63
CA GLN A 175 14.61 5.79 14.19
C GLN A 175 13.46 6.52 13.50
N ILE A 176 12.78 5.84 12.57
CA ILE A 176 11.59 6.38 11.89
C ILE A 176 10.50 6.69 12.93
N GLY A 177 10.21 5.75 13.82
CA GLY A 177 9.21 5.92 14.87
C GLY A 177 9.53 7.07 15.85
N ALA A 178 10.81 7.35 16.11
CA ALA A 178 11.22 8.47 16.95
C ALA A 178 10.91 9.82 16.27
N ALA A 179 11.24 9.97 14.99
CA ALA A 179 11.02 11.21 14.23
C ALA A 179 9.55 11.43 13.85
N VAL A 180 8.83 10.38 13.45
CA VAL A 180 7.44 10.50 12.95
C VAL A 180 6.48 11.01 14.01
N ARG A 181 6.70 10.72 15.30
CA ARG A 181 5.78 11.15 16.37
C ARG A 181 5.66 12.68 16.45
N SER A 182 6.77 13.42 16.35
CA SER A 182 6.74 14.88 16.39
C SER A 182 6.12 15.46 15.12
N ILE A 183 6.49 14.94 13.95
CA ILE A 183 5.95 15.32 12.63
C ILE A 183 4.43 15.12 12.60
N HIS A 184 3.97 13.93 13.01
CA HIS A 184 2.55 13.59 13.09
C HIS A 184 1.80 14.53 14.04
N GLN A 185 2.34 14.78 15.23
CA GLN A 185 1.72 15.65 16.21
C GLN A 185 1.62 17.09 15.68
N GLY A 186 2.69 17.63 15.09
CA GLY A 186 2.69 18.96 14.49
C GLY A 186 1.68 19.11 13.34
N CYS A 187 1.63 18.14 12.42
CA CYS A 187 0.64 18.15 11.33
C CYS A 187 -0.80 18.06 11.85
N LYS A 188 -1.03 17.26 12.90
CA LYS A 188 -2.34 17.09 13.52
C LYS A 188 -2.81 18.39 14.18
N ASP A 189 -1.94 19.04 14.94
CA ASP A 189 -2.26 20.28 15.63
C ASP A 189 -2.52 21.42 14.64
N ALA A 190 -1.68 21.52 13.59
CA ALA A 190 -1.86 22.48 12.51
C ALA A 190 -3.21 22.30 11.77
N LEU A 191 -3.63 21.07 11.50
CA LEU A 191 -4.94 20.81 10.92
C LEU A 191 -6.07 21.13 11.89
N ALA A 192 -5.93 20.78 13.17
CA ALA A 192 -6.97 21.03 14.18
C ALA A 192 -7.22 22.52 14.42
N GLU A 193 -6.17 23.35 14.31
CA GLU A 193 -6.27 24.81 14.44
C GLU A 193 -7.05 25.45 13.28
N HIS A 194 -6.83 24.97 12.05
CA HIS A 194 -7.32 25.64 10.84
C HIS A 194 -8.47 24.92 10.12
N VAL A 195 -8.69 23.63 10.36
CA VAL A 195 -9.65 22.79 9.63
C VAL A 195 -10.46 21.93 10.59
N GLU A 196 -11.72 22.30 10.78
CA GLU A 196 -12.67 21.49 11.53
C GLU A 196 -13.19 20.35 10.65
N MET A 197 -12.90 19.11 11.03
CA MET A 197 -13.32 17.91 10.29
C MET A 197 -14.21 17.02 11.15
N LYS A 198 -15.21 16.40 10.51
CA LYS A 198 -16.07 15.37 11.11
C LYS A 198 -16.12 14.13 10.21
N PRO A 199 -16.36 12.94 10.77
CA PRO A 199 -16.54 11.77 9.95
C PRO A 199 -17.82 11.88 9.12
N VAL A 200 -17.88 11.18 7.98
CA VAL A 200 -19.10 11.10 7.17
C VAL A 200 -20.12 10.17 7.83
N TYR A 201 -19.63 9.09 8.46
CA TYR A 201 -20.41 8.17 9.28
C TYR A 201 -19.94 8.19 10.75
N GLU A 202 -20.87 8.33 11.69
CA GLU A 202 -20.58 8.33 13.14
C GLU A 202 -20.44 6.91 13.71
N GLU A 203 -20.72 5.87 12.93
CA GLU A 203 -20.50 4.48 13.32
C GLU A 203 -19.02 4.10 13.25
N ALA A 204 -18.60 3.15 14.09
CA ALA A 204 -17.22 2.66 14.08
C ALA A 204 -16.89 1.89 12.78
N GLU A 205 -15.61 1.85 12.42
CA GLU A 205 -15.15 0.99 11.32
C GLU A 205 -15.44 -0.48 11.65
N GLY A 206 -16.00 -1.21 10.69
CA GLY A 206 -16.52 -2.56 10.82
C GLY A 206 -18.01 -2.64 11.15
N ALA A 207 -18.64 -1.55 11.59
CA ALA A 207 -20.07 -1.52 11.87
C ALA A 207 -20.90 -1.73 10.61
N GLN A 208 -22.08 -2.33 10.76
CA GLN A 208 -23.01 -2.54 9.66
C GLN A 208 -23.81 -1.25 9.42
N VAL A 209 -23.68 -0.65 8.25
CA VAL A 209 -24.33 0.60 7.86
C VAL A 209 -25.27 0.37 6.67
N THR A 210 -26.32 1.20 6.58
CA THR A 210 -27.25 1.21 5.45
C THR A 210 -27.04 2.47 4.64
N VAL A 211 -26.70 2.32 3.36
CA VAL A 211 -26.53 3.42 2.42
C VAL A 211 -27.87 3.69 1.75
N PRO A 212 -28.43 4.92 1.87
CA PRO A 212 -29.74 5.23 1.34
C PRO A 212 -29.71 5.37 -0.20
N PRO A 213 -30.88 5.34 -0.88
CA PRO A 213 -30.96 5.47 -2.34
C PRO A 213 -30.42 6.75 -2.96
N ASP A 214 -30.46 7.84 -2.21
CA ASP A 214 -30.08 9.19 -2.60
C ASP A 214 -28.69 9.59 -2.10
N PHE A 215 -27.82 8.62 -1.83
CA PHE A 215 -26.49 8.88 -1.28
C PHE A 215 -25.61 9.72 -2.22
N ASP A 216 -24.80 10.61 -1.64
CA ASP A 216 -23.80 11.39 -2.39
C ASP A 216 -22.57 10.53 -2.71
N SER A 217 -22.32 10.30 -4.00
CA SER A 217 -21.15 9.56 -4.51
C SER A 217 -19.80 10.19 -4.15
N ARG A 218 -19.76 11.48 -3.80
CA ARG A 218 -18.56 12.16 -3.30
C ARG A 218 -18.28 11.84 -1.83
N ALA A 219 -19.32 11.55 -1.05
CA ALA A 219 -19.23 11.25 0.36
C ALA A 219 -19.10 9.75 0.63
N ILE A 220 -19.74 8.91 -0.19
CA ILE A 220 -19.83 7.46 0.02
C ILE A 220 -19.38 6.72 -1.24
N ARG A 221 -18.33 5.92 -1.10
CA ARG A 221 -17.86 5.00 -2.15
C ARG A 221 -18.23 3.57 -1.81
N LEU A 222 -19.09 2.97 -2.63
CA LEU A 222 -19.43 1.55 -2.53
C LEU A 222 -18.28 0.68 -3.06
N THR A 223 -17.98 -0.41 -2.35
CA THR A 223 -16.95 -1.38 -2.74
C THR A 223 -17.46 -2.81 -2.58
N GLY A 224 -16.95 -3.75 -3.37
CA GLY A 224 -17.41 -5.15 -3.37
C GLY A 224 -18.42 -5.45 -4.48
N ASN A 225 -19.31 -6.42 -4.26
CA ASN A 225 -20.35 -6.82 -5.21
C ASN A 225 -21.56 -5.88 -5.14
N VAL A 226 -21.44 -4.72 -5.78
CA VAL A 226 -22.52 -3.72 -5.84
C VAL A 226 -23.46 -4.10 -6.96
N SER A 227 -24.48 -4.90 -6.65
CA SER A 227 -25.54 -5.29 -7.57
C SER A 227 -26.91 -5.06 -6.93
N GLY A 228 -27.90 -4.71 -7.75
CA GLY A 228 -29.24 -4.33 -7.29
C GLY A 228 -29.41 -2.82 -7.07
N ASN A 229 -30.60 -2.45 -6.62
CA ASN A 229 -30.95 -1.07 -6.31
C ASN A 229 -30.75 -0.81 -4.81
N PRO A 230 -30.36 0.41 -4.42
CA PRO A 230 -30.30 0.79 -3.02
C PRO A 230 -31.68 0.68 -2.34
N PRO A 231 -31.74 0.62 -1.00
CA PRO A 231 -30.64 0.82 -0.04
C PRO A 231 -29.65 -0.35 0.02
N PHE A 232 -28.36 -0.03 0.05
CA PHE A 232 -27.30 -1.03 0.19
C PHE A 232 -26.98 -1.24 1.68
N LYS A 233 -26.71 -2.49 2.08
CA LYS A 233 -26.22 -2.82 3.42
C LYS A 233 -24.80 -3.35 3.33
N GLY A 234 -23.91 -2.85 4.17
CA GLY A 234 -22.51 -3.26 4.16
C GLY A 234 -21.78 -2.90 5.44
N ALA A 235 -20.56 -3.41 5.59
CA ALA A 235 -19.68 -3.04 6.67
C ALA A 235 -18.91 -1.76 6.32
N LEU A 236 -18.93 -0.77 7.21
CA LEU A 236 -18.20 0.48 7.06
C LEU A 236 -16.68 0.21 7.11
N ARG A 237 -15.97 0.38 5.99
CA ARG A 237 -14.52 0.13 5.95
C ARG A 237 -13.67 1.32 6.40
N HIS A 238 -14.16 2.52 6.17
CA HIS A 238 -13.55 3.77 6.60
C HIS A 238 -14.66 4.81 6.76
N ARG A 239 -14.64 5.58 7.85
CA ARG A 239 -15.73 6.51 8.21
C ARG A 239 -15.83 7.74 7.30
N GLY A 240 -14.78 7.97 6.50
CA GLY A 240 -14.66 9.16 5.66
C GLY A 240 -14.39 10.41 6.49
N TRP A 241 -14.05 11.51 5.82
CA TRP A 241 -13.85 12.81 6.44
C TRP A 241 -14.58 13.88 5.64
N ARG A 242 -15.27 14.76 6.35
CA ARG A 242 -15.92 15.96 5.82
C ARG A 242 -15.35 17.17 6.55
N VAL A 243 -14.98 18.18 5.79
CA VAL A 243 -14.65 19.50 6.34
C VAL A 243 -15.94 20.22 6.69
N MET A 244 -16.03 20.72 7.92
CA MET A 244 -17.14 21.53 8.44
C MET A 244 -16.82 23.02 8.35
N ARG A 245 -15.56 23.39 8.62
CA ARG A 245 -15.10 24.77 8.63
C ARG A 245 -13.60 24.83 8.30
N ILE A 246 -13.22 25.88 7.58
CA ILE A 246 -11.82 26.22 7.30
C ILE A 246 -11.61 27.66 7.77
N ASP A 247 -10.59 27.87 8.60
CA ASP A 247 -10.17 29.18 9.08
C ASP A 247 -8.67 29.35 8.81
N LEU A 248 -8.34 30.07 7.74
CA LEU A 248 -6.96 30.30 7.31
C LEU A 248 -6.56 31.74 7.61
N PRO A 249 -5.31 31.97 8.06
CA PRO A 249 -4.81 33.31 8.29
C PRO A 249 -4.81 34.13 6.99
N GLN A 250 -5.10 35.42 7.10
CA GLN A 250 -5.08 36.33 5.95
C GLN A 250 -3.65 36.39 5.38
N SER A 251 -3.50 35.98 4.13
CA SER A 251 -2.20 36.02 3.45
C SER A 251 -1.91 37.44 2.97
N THR A 252 -0.86 38.04 3.52
CA THR A 252 -0.31 39.34 3.13
C THR A 252 0.55 39.28 1.87
N ALA A 253 0.78 38.10 1.29
CA ALA A 253 1.62 37.90 0.12
C ALA A 253 0.88 38.23 -1.18
N GLU A 254 1.54 38.93 -2.10
CA GLU A 254 1.01 39.18 -3.44
C GLU A 254 0.79 37.84 -4.19
N PRO A 255 -0.38 37.60 -4.82
CA PRO A 255 -0.79 36.28 -5.33
C PRO A 255 0.14 35.60 -6.33
N ARG A 256 1.09 36.33 -6.92
CA ARG A 256 1.96 35.85 -8.00
C ARG A 256 3.45 35.86 -7.71
N LYS A 257 3.93 36.54 -6.66
CA LYS A 257 5.37 36.77 -6.54
C LYS A 257 6.11 35.62 -5.88
N ASP A 258 5.56 34.98 -4.85
CA ASP A 258 6.36 34.03 -4.07
C ASP A 258 5.49 32.88 -3.51
N TRP A 259 5.31 31.80 -4.28
CA TRP A 259 4.77 30.52 -3.77
C TRP A 259 5.84 29.77 -2.95
N ILE A 260 6.45 30.47 -2.01
CA ILE A 260 7.47 29.94 -1.12
C ILE A 260 6.73 29.32 0.07
N LEU A 261 6.91 28.01 0.26
CA LEU A 261 6.23 27.26 1.33
C LEU A 261 6.96 27.40 2.67
N ALA A 262 8.29 27.43 2.63
CA ALA A 262 9.19 27.70 3.75
C ALA A 262 10.45 28.40 3.23
N PRO A 263 11.05 29.34 4.00
CA PRO A 263 12.31 29.98 3.61
C PRO A 263 13.48 28.97 3.67
N ALA A 264 14.49 29.17 2.82
CA ALA A 264 15.75 28.48 2.96
C ALA A 264 16.58 29.13 4.09
N GLU A 265 17.08 28.33 5.02
CA GLU A 265 17.95 28.80 6.10
C GLU A 265 19.41 28.66 5.67
N VAL A 266 20.16 29.76 5.71
CA VAL A 266 21.58 29.81 5.33
C VAL A 266 22.38 30.33 6.51
N GLU A 267 23.22 29.47 7.08
CA GLU A 267 24.20 29.85 8.09
C GLU A 267 25.39 30.54 7.40
N VAL A 268 25.62 31.82 7.70
CA VAL A 268 26.79 32.57 7.23
C VAL A 268 27.91 32.43 8.25
N GLY A 269 29.02 31.82 7.84
CA GLY A 269 30.23 31.71 8.67
C GLY A 269 30.91 33.06 8.87
N GLU A 270 31.58 33.24 10.01
CA GLU A 270 32.47 34.39 10.23
C GLU A 270 33.56 34.40 9.16
N SER A 271 33.66 35.53 8.45
CA SER A 271 34.60 35.77 7.35
C SER A 271 35.96 36.23 7.84
#